data_AF-A0ABD0MWI5-F1
#
_entry.id   AF-A0ABD0MWI5-F1
#
_cell.length_a   1.000
_cell.length_b   1.000
_cell.length_c   1.000
_cell.angle_alpha   90.00
_cell.angle_beta   90.00
_cell.angle_gamma   90.00
#
_symmetry.space_group_name_H-M   'P 1'
#
loop_
_entity.id
_entity.type
_entity.pdbx_description
1 polymer ?
#
loop_
_entity_poly.entity_id
_entity_poly.type
_entity_poly.pdbx_seq_one_letter_code
_entity_poly.pdbx_strand_id
1 'polypeptide(L)'
;VYQDVFEHFMLPAADQLYADADFIFQQDLAPAHSAKATSTWFKDHGIPVIIWPANSPDLDPIENLWGIVKRKMRFYARPNNAEEPLSEQPGLS
;
A
#
# COMPACT_ATOMS: atom_id res chain seq x y z
N VAL A 1 -7.67 -13.41 10.30
CA VAL A 1 -7.72 -12.01 9.80
C VAL A 1 -6.51 -11.69 8.94
N TYR A 2 -5.27 -11.74 9.45
CA TYR A 2 -4.09 -11.42 8.63
C TYR A 2 -3.75 -12.55 7.63
N GLN A 3 -3.77 -13.81 8.08
CA GLN A 3 -3.57 -14.97 7.21
C GLN A 3 -4.67 -15.06 6.12
N ASP A 4 -5.90 -14.66 6.44
CA ASP A 4 -6.98 -14.63 5.45
C ASP A 4 -6.65 -13.69 4.28
N VAL A 5 -5.90 -12.60 4.53
CA VAL A 5 -5.44 -11.72 3.45
C VAL A 5 -4.48 -12.46 2.52
N PHE A 6 -3.62 -13.31 3.08
CA PHE A 6 -2.68 -14.08 2.28
C PHE A 6 -3.40 -15.10 1.40
N GLU A 7 -4.31 -15.87 2.00
CA GLU A 7 -5.08 -16.91 1.32
C GLU A 7 -5.91 -16.35 0.16
N HIS A 8 -6.64 -15.25 0.41
CA HIS A 8 -7.64 -14.77 -0.53
C HIS A 8 -7.11 -13.74 -1.52
N PHE A 9 -5.96 -13.08 -1.23
CA PHE A 9 -5.44 -12.02 -2.09
C PHE A 9 -3.98 -12.22 -2.49
N MET A 10 -3.10 -12.55 -1.54
CA MET A 10 -1.67 -12.64 -1.85
C MET A 10 -1.35 -13.85 -2.73
N LEU A 11 -1.83 -15.05 -2.38
CA LEU A 11 -1.56 -16.26 -3.16
C LEU A 11 -2.11 -16.16 -4.59
N PRO A 12 -3.37 -15.75 -4.83
CA PRO A 12 -3.86 -15.56 -6.20
C PRO A 12 -3.08 -14.50 -6.98
N ALA A 13 -2.66 -13.41 -6.33
CA ALA A 13 -1.86 -12.38 -6.98
C ALA A 13 -0.45 -12.90 -7.32
N ALA A 14 0.16 -13.70 -6.44
CA ALA A 14 1.47 -14.29 -6.69
C ALA A 14 1.41 -15.27 -7.88
N ASP A 15 0.40 -16.13 -7.93
CA ASP A 15 0.17 -17.04 -9.06
C ASP A 15 -0.04 -16.27 -10.37
N GLN A 16 -0.82 -15.18 -10.35
CA GLN A 16 -1.05 -14.36 -11.53
C GLN A 16 0.20 -13.58 -11.99
N LEU A 17 1.00 -13.06 -11.06
CA LEU A 17 2.13 -12.18 -11.38
C LEU A 17 3.42 -12.95 -11.70
N TYR A 18 3.65 -14.05 -10.99
CA TYR A 18 4.90 -14.78 -11.02
C TYR A 18 4.75 -16.19 -11.59
N ALA A 19 3.53 -16.76 -11.62
CA ALA A 19 3.28 -18.14 -12.05
C ALA A 19 4.26 -19.10 -11.35
N ASP A 20 5.11 -19.77 -12.13
CA ASP A 20 6.12 -20.72 -11.63
C ASP A 20 7.43 -20.05 -11.16
N ALA A 21 7.54 -18.71 -11.20
CA ALA A 21 8.74 -18.00 -10.79
C ALA A 21 8.83 -17.83 -9.27
N ASP A 22 10.05 -17.95 -8.75
CA ASP A 22 10.32 -17.71 -7.33
C ASP A 22 10.12 -16.24 -6.94
N PHE A 23 9.58 -16.02 -5.74
CA PHE A 23 9.47 -14.70 -5.13
C PHE A 23 9.83 -14.74 -3.65
N ILE A 24 10.17 -13.57 -3.10
CA ILE A 24 10.41 -13.39 -1.67
C ILE A 24 9.41 -12.35 -1.16
N PHE A 25 8.71 -12.68 -0.07
CA PHE A 25 7.74 -11.81 0.54
C PHE A 25 8.40 -10.79 1.47
N GLN A 26 7.96 -9.54 1.42
CA GLN A 26 8.40 -8.47 2.31
C GLN A 26 7.19 -7.99 3.13
N GLN A 27 7.38 -7.87 4.45
CA GLN A 27 6.42 -7.25 5.37
C GLN A 27 7.18 -6.51 6.48
N ASP A 28 6.55 -5.49 7.06
CA ASP A 28 7.11 -4.77 8.21
C ASP A 28 7.06 -5.61 9.51
N LEU A 29 7.56 -5.04 10.60
CA LEU A 29 7.57 -5.67 11.93
C LEU A 29 6.34 -5.31 12.78
N ALA A 30 5.18 -5.00 12.18
CA ALA A 30 3.97 -4.78 12.95
C ALA A 30 3.64 -6.04 13.79
N PRO A 31 3.02 -5.90 14.98
CA PRO A 31 2.81 -7.04 15.89
C PRO A 31 2.08 -8.24 15.28
N ALA A 32 1.16 -8.00 14.35
CA ALA A 32 0.45 -9.06 13.63
C ALA A 32 1.36 -9.84 12.66
N HIS A 33 2.36 -9.17 12.09
CA HIS A 33 3.28 -9.72 11.10
C HIS A 33 4.39 -10.54 11.77
N SER A 34 4.81 -10.13 12.98
CA SER A 34 5.78 -10.84 13.81
C SER A 34 5.17 -11.95 14.68
N ALA A 35 3.84 -12.15 14.63
CA ALA A 35 3.18 -13.18 15.41
C ALA A 35 3.61 -14.59 14.97
N LYS A 36 3.76 -15.51 15.94
CA LYS A 36 4.14 -16.91 15.67
C LYS A 36 3.21 -17.58 14.65
N ALA A 37 1.91 -17.33 14.73
CA ALA A 37 0.94 -17.87 13.78
C ALA A 37 1.24 -17.44 12.33
N THR A 38 1.63 -16.19 12.13
CA THR A 38 2.03 -15.65 10.83
C THR A 38 3.31 -16.30 10.33
N SER A 39 4.34 -16.40 11.19
CA SER A 39 5.58 -17.08 10.82
C SER A 39 5.38 -18.57 10.49
N THR A 40 4.50 -19.27 11.19
CA THR A 40 4.15 -20.65 10.89
C THR A 40 3.45 -20.75 9.54
N TRP A 41 2.47 -19.88 9.27
CA TRP A 41 1.75 -19.88 7.99
C TRP A 41 2.70 -19.75 6.79
N PHE A 42 3.66 -18.83 6.82
CA PHE A 42 4.65 -18.69 5.74
C PHE A 42 5.52 -19.94 5.54
N LYS A 43 5.90 -20.61 6.64
CA LYS A 43 6.69 -21.85 6.58
C LYS A 43 5.88 -23.00 5.96
N ASP A 44 4.62 -23.13 6.36
CA ASP A 44 3.73 -24.19 5.86
C ASP A 44 3.45 -24.03 4.35
N HIS A 45 3.48 -22.79 3.85
CA HIS A 45 3.32 -22.47 2.42
C HIS A 45 4.63 -22.40 1.64
N GLY A 46 5.79 -22.60 2.29
CA GLY A 46 7.10 -22.55 1.63
C GLY A 46 7.49 -21.17 1.10
N ILE A 47 6.90 -20.09 1.63
CA ILE A 47 7.11 -18.73 1.13
C ILE A 47 8.24 -18.06 1.94
N PRO A 48 9.38 -17.71 1.31
CA PRO A 48 10.46 -17.03 2.01
C PRO A 48 10.07 -15.59 2.33
N VAL A 49 10.43 -15.12 3.53
CA VAL A 49 10.16 -13.75 4.00
C VAL A 49 11.47 -13.04 4.29
N ILE A 50 11.63 -11.82 3.79
CA ILE A 50 12.79 -10.97 4.07
C ILE A 50 12.83 -10.63 5.57
N ILE A 51 14.00 -10.78 6.20
CA ILE A 51 14.23 -10.26 7.55
C ILE A 51 14.35 -8.74 7.46
N TRP A 52 13.35 -8.02 7.97
CA TRP A 52 13.31 -6.57 7.94
C TRP A 52 14.03 -5.98 9.16
N PRO A 53 14.91 -4.97 9.00
CA PRO A 53 15.48 -4.24 10.13
C PRO A 53 14.39 -3.42 10.84
N ALA A 54 14.46 -3.38 12.17
CA ALA A 54 13.52 -2.57 12.96
C ALA A 54 13.70 -1.07 12.69
N ASN A 55 12.59 -0.33 12.66
CA ASN A 55 12.55 1.13 12.47
C ASN A 55 13.15 1.63 11.14
N SER A 56 12.96 0.89 10.05
CA SER A 56 13.35 1.31 8.69
C SER A 56 12.14 1.50 7.77
N PRO A 57 11.26 2.49 8.03
CA PRO A 57 10.13 2.81 7.14
C PRO A 57 10.61 3.39 5.80
N ASP A 58 11.81 3.97 5.77
CA ASP A 58 12.46 4.50 4.57
C ASP A 58 12.81 3.43 3.54
N LEU A 59 12.94 2.18 3.97
CA LEU A 59 13.25 1.06 3.08
C LEU A 59 12.00 0.42 2.47
N ASP A 60 10.79 0.79 2.90
CA ASP A 60 9.57 0.13 2.43
C ASP A 60 9.07 0.73 1.10
N PRO A 61 9.16 0.01 -0.03
CA PRO A 61 8.68 0.50 -1.32
C PRO A 61 7.17 0.81 -1.32
N ILE A 62 6.37 0.25 -0.40
CA ILE A 62 4.94 0.54 -0.33
C ILE A 62 4.67 2.00 0.07
N GLU A 63 5.56 2.62 0.85
CA GLU A 63 5.42 4.02 1.27
C GLU A 63 5.54 4.96 0.07
N ASN A 64 6.42 4.63 -0.88
CA ASN A 64 6.53 5.38 -2.15
C ASN A 64 5.24 5.26 -2.96
N LEU A 65 4.66 4.05 -3.05
CA LEU A 65 3.38 3.83 -3.73
C LEU A 65 2.25 4.61 -3.06
N TRP A 66 2.15 4.57 -1.72
CA TRP A 66 1.19 5.36 -0.98
C TRP A 66 1.38 6.87 -1.21
N GLY A 67 2.62 7.33 -1.32
CA GLY A 67 2.95 8.72 -1.70
C GLY A 67 2.35 9.12 -3.05
N ILE A 68 2.47 8.25 -4.06
CA ILE A 68 1.90 8.45 -5.40
C ILE A 68 0.37 8.45 -5.33
N VAL A 69 -0.24 7.48 -4.65
CA VAL A 69 -1.70 7.37 -4.49
C VAL A 69 -2.25 8.62 -3.81
N LYS A 70 -1.68 9.04 -2.67
CA LYS A 70 -2.06 10.26 -1.95
C LYS A 70 -1.98 11.50 -2.86
N ARG A 71 -0.92 11.60 -3.67
CA ARG A 71 -0.75 12.71 -4.62
C ARG A 71 -1.83 12.70 -5.70
N LYS A 72 -2.11 11.55 -6.32
CA LYS A 72 -3.18 11.40 -7.32
C LYS A 72 -4.55 11.71 -6.72
N MET A 73 -4.87 11.18 -5.55
CA MET A 73 -6.14 11.47 -4.86
C MET A 73 -6.31 12.97 -4.61
N ARG A 74 -5.26 13.69 -4.22
CA ARG A 74 -5.31 15.16 -4.09
C ARG A 74 -5.59 15.88 -5.40
N PHE A 75 -5.12 15.37 -6.54
CA PHE A 75 -5.43 15.96 -7.85
C PHE A 75 -6.90 15.74 -8.23
N TYR A 76 -7.45 14.54 -7.99
CA TYR A 76 -8.84 14.22 -8.31
C TYR A 76 -9.86 14.76 -7.29
N ALA A 77 -9.44 15.01 -6.05
CA ALA A 77 -10.29 15.56 -4.99
C ALA A 77 -10.39 17.10 -5.02
N ARG A 78 -9.66 17.78 -5.92
CA ARG A 78 -9.95 19.19 -6.20
C ARG A 78 -11.22 19.22 -7.06
N PRO A 79 -12.34 19.78 -6.60
CA PRO A 79 -13.44 20.07 -7.52
C PRO A 79 -12.90 20.99 -8.62
N ASN A 80 -13.25 20.70 -9.87
CA ASN A 80 -13.09 21.61 -11.00
C ASN A 80 -13.99 22.83 -10.78
N ASN A 81 -13.64 23.69 -9.83
CA ASN A 81 -14.18 25.02 -9.74
C ASN A 81 -13.14 25.98 -10.34
N ALA A 82 -12.83 25.74 -11.61
CA ALA A 82 -12.35 26.79 -12.50
C ALA A 82 -13.59 27.49 -13.07
N GLU A 83 -14.33 28.14 -12.18
CA GLU A 83 -15.28 29.20 -12.50
C GLU A 83 -14.84 30.37 -11.63
N GLU A 84 -13.78 31.03 -12.06
CA GLU A 84 -13.66 32.45 -11.80
C GLU A 84 -13.82 33.13 -13.17
N PRO A 85 -14.92 33.87 -13.36
CA PRO A 85 -14.79 35.05 -14.20
C PRO A 85 -15.35 36.30 -13.50
N LEU A 86 -14.43 37.25 -13.41
CA LEU A 86 -14.57 38.64 -13.84
C LEU A 86 -15.43 39.57 -12.97
N SER A 87 -14.69 40.55 -12.46
CA SER A 87 -14.97 41.98 -12.45
C SER A 87 -15.83 42.53 -11.32
N GLU A 88 -15.15 43.34 -10.52
CA GLU A 88 -15.61 44.60 -9.91
C GLU A 88 -17.05 45.01 -10.24
N GLN A 89 -17.84 45.28 -9.20
CA GLN A 89 -18.86 46.33 -9.27
C GLN A 89 -18.73 47.25 -8.04
N PRO A 90 -18.53 48.56 -8.26
CA PRO A 90 -18.37 49.55 -7.20
C PRO A 90 -19.74 50.01 -6.67
N GLY A 91 -19.78 50.41 -5.40
CA GLY A 91 -20.70 51.40 -4.84
C GLY A 91 -22.21 51.14 -4.99
N LEU A 92 -22.85 50.79 -3.88
CA LEU A 92 -24.21 51.28 -3.60
C LEU A 92 -24.19 51.94 -2.21
N SER A 93 -24.65 53.19 -2.25
CA SER A 93 -24.76 54.20 -1.19
C SER A 93 -25.47 53.76 0.08
#